data_AF-A0A917ZG79-F1
#
_entry.id   AF-A0A917ZG79-F1
#
_cell.length_a   1.000
_cell.length_b   1.000
_cell.length_c   1.000
_cell.angle_alpha   90.00
_cell.angle_beta   90.00
_cell.angle_gamma   90.00
#
_symmetry.space_group_name_H-M   'P 1'
#
loop_
_entity.id
_entity.type
_entity.pdbx_description
1 polymer ?
#
loop_
_entity_poly.entity_id
_entity_poly.type
_entity_poly.pdbx_seq_one_letter_code
_entity_poly.pdbx_strand_id
1 'polypeptide(L)'
;MSFDELLERATQGSGRFGHREHVHLTWLAVRRHGTLAAIEVVADGIRRTARYAGAPQKYHATMSRAWVELVGHHAEADAANGTAEDGTAEDSSETDPGGPADRDGDRGRDGDRGRNRDEGGGGDGGEDRNRDEGGGGDGGGDRGGGEADGDTFDAFAERHPALLDKRLLSRFYHSSTLALPRARTGWVTPDRAPFPWADRRPPAPR
;
A
#
# COMPACT_ATOMS: atom_id res chain seq x y z
N MET A 1 -17.55 -5.35 -8.53
CA MET A 1 -16.58 -4.55 -9.28
C MET A 1 -16.07 -5.37 -10.43
N SER A 2 -16.17 -4.85 -11.64
CA SER A 2 -15.68 -5.47 -12.87
C SER A 2 -14.15 -5.39 -12.94
N PHE A 3 -13.56 -6.15 -13.87
CA PHE A 3 -12.11 -6.09 -14.10
C PHE A 3 -11.65 -4.71 -14.56
N ASP A 4 -12.41 -4.04 -15.43
CA ASP A 4 -11.99 -2.76 -16.00
C ASP A 4 -11.93 -1.67 -14.93
N GLU A 5 -12.91 -1.63 -14.02
CA GLU A 5 -12.89 -0.67 -12.90
C GLU A 5 -11.73 -0.96 -11.92
N LEU A 6 -11.40 -2.24 -11.70
CA LEU A 6 -10.26 -2.63 -10.87
C LEU A 6 -8.93 -2.24 -11.52
N LEU A 7 -8.81 -2.45 -12.84
CA LEU A 7 -7.63 -2.10 -13.62
C LEU A 7 -7.43 -0.59 -13.69
N GLU A 8 -8.50 0.17 -13.90
CA GLU A 8 -8.50 1.63 -13.86
C GLU A 8 -7.95 2.11 -12.52
N ARG A 9 -8.52 1.65 -11.40
CA ARG A 9 -8.01 1.99 -10.06
C ARG A 9 -6.56 1.61 -9.84
N ALA A 10 -6.16 0.41 -10.25
CA ALA A 10 -4.79 -0.06 -10.06
C ALA A 10 -3.75 0.75 -10.85
N THR A 11 -4.16 1.46 -11.90
CA THR A 11 -3.28 2.25 -12.77
C THR A 11 -3.43 3.76 -12.58
N GLN A 12 -4.35 4.19 -11.70
CA GLN A 12 -4.47 5.59 -11.28
C GLN A 12 -3.13 6.08 -10.71
N GLY A 13 -2.55 7.11 -11.35
CA GLY A 13 -1.28 7.73 -10.96
C GLY A 13 -0.06 7.31 -11.80
N SER A 14 0.03 6.07 -12.31
CA SER A 14 1.18 5.64 -13.11
C SER A 14 0.92 5.60 -14.62
N GLY A 15 -0.35 5.45 -15.04
CA GLY A 15 -0.74 5.35 -16.45
C GLY A 15 -0.12 4.17 -17.21
N ARG A 16 0.56 3.25 -16.51
CA ARG A 16 1.26 2.10 -17.10
C ARG A 16 0.99 0.85 -16.28
N PHE A 17 0.80 -0.28 -16.95
CA PHE A 17 0.58 -1.56 -16.28
C PHE A 17 1.90 -2.30 -16.06
N GLY A 18 2.50 -2.10 -14.89
CA GLY A 18 3.72 -2.77 -14.43
C GLY A 18 3.44 -3.88 -13.41
N HIS A 19 4.49 -4.28 -12.69
CA HIS A 19 4.34 -5.32 -11.66
C HIS A 19 3.64 -4.79 -10.41
N ARG A 20 3.96 -3.57 -9.96
CA ARG A 20 3.28 -2.93 -8.82
C ARG A 20 1.78 -2.82 -9.10
N GLU A 21 1.40 -2.35 -10.28
CA GLU A 21 0.00 -2.21 -10.67
C GLU A 21 -0.69 -3.57 -10.81
N HIS A 22 0.03 -4.61 -11.26
CA HIS A 22 -0.51 -5.97 -11.23
C HIS A 22 -0.80 -6.43 -9.79
N VAL A 23 0.14 -6.21 -8.86
CA VAL A 23 -0.05 -6.54 -7.43
C VAL A 23 -1.21 -5.72 -6.84
N HIS A 24 -1.29 -4.43 -7.14
CA HIS A 24 -2.38 -3.56 -6.72
C HIS A 24 -3.74 -4.03 -7.25
N LEU A 25 -3.82 -4.35 -8.54
CA LEU A 25 -5.01 -4.96 -9.16
C LEU A 25 -5.42 -6.25 -8.45
N THR A 26 -4.48 -7.14 -8.16
CA THR A 26 -4.78 -8.39 -7.45
C THR A 26 -5.25 -8.14 -6.03
N TRP A 27 -4.65 -7.19 -5.32
CA TRP A 27 -5.05 -6.83 -3.95
C TRP A 27 -6.49 -6.28 -3.92
N LEU A 28 -6.84 -5.36 -4.84
CA LEU A 28 -8.21 -4.85 -4.98
C LEU A 28 -9.20 -5.98 -5.30
N ALA A 29 -8.82 -6.89 -6.22
CA ALA A 29 -9.69 -8.00 -6.62
C ALA A 29 -9.94 -8.96 -5.45
N VAL A 30 -8.90 -9.30 -4.67
CA VAL A 30 -9.04 -10.17 -3.50
C VAL A 30 -9.91 -9.52 -2.42
N ARG A 31 -9.67 -8.25 -2.07
CA ARG A 31 -10.48 -7.57 -1.06
C ARG A 31 -11.95 -7.49 -1.45
N ARG A 32 -12.24 -7.37 -2.76
CA ARG A 32 -13.61 -7.25 -3.24
C ARG A 32 -14.35 -8.58 -3.38
N HIS A 33 -13.66 -9.62 -3.84
CA HIS A 33 -14.28 -10.87 -4.29
C HIS A 33 -13.82 -12.12 -3.52
N GLY A 34 -12.79 -12.00 -2.69
CA GLY A 34 -12.07 -13.13 -2.09
C GLY A 34 -11.08 -13.79 -3.05
N THR A 35 -10.14 -14.56 -2.50
CA THR A 35 -9.01 -15.12 -3.26
C THR A 35 -9.44 -16.01 -4.42
N LEU A 36 -10.39 -16.94 -4.22
CA LEU A 36 -10.82 -17.88 -5.26
C LEU A 36 -11.47 -17.18 -6.46
N ALA A 37 -12.38 -16.22 -6.22
CA ALA A 37 -13.02 -15.47 -7.29
C ALA A 37 -12.06 -14.48 -7.96
N ALA A 38 -11.12 -13.90 -7.20
CA ALA A 38 -10.10 -13.02 -7.77
C ALA A 38 -9.20 -13.74 -8.80
N ILE A 39 -8.92 -15.05 -8.61
CA ILE A 39 -8.15 -15.83 -9.59
C ILE A 39 -8.84 -15.77 -10.96
N GLU A 40 -10.15 -16.01 -11.01
CA GLU A 40 -10.92 -16.02 -12.26
C GLU A 40 -10.99 -14.63 -12.88
N VAL A 41 -11.37 -13.61 -12.08
CA VAL A 41 -11.52 -12.22 -12.54
C VAL A 41 -10.23 -11.68 -13.12
N VAL A 42 -9.11 -11.85 -12.41
CA VAL A 42 -7.79 -11.33 -12.84
C VAL A 42 -7.27 -12.12 -14.04
N ALA A 43 -7.35 -13.46 -14.01
CA ALA A 43 -6.86 -14.29 -15.10
C ALA A 43 -7.58 -13.99 -16.42
N ASP A 44 -8.90 -13.88 -16.38
CA ASP A 44 -9.68 -13.63 -17.59
C ASP A 44 -9.54 -12.21 -18.09
N GLY A 45 -9.48 -11.23 -17.19
CA GLY A 45 -9.21 -9.84 -17.55
C GLY A 45 -7.87 -9.67 -18.24
N ILE A 46 -6.77 -10.13 -17.64
CA ILE A 46 -5.43 -10.01 -18.23
C ILE A 46 -5.35 -10.76 -19.57
N ARG A 47 -5.96 -11.95 -19.66
CA ARG A 47 -6.00 -12.73 -20.90
C ARG A 47 -6.75 -11.99 -22.02
N ARG A 48 -7.87 -11.34 -21.71
CA ARG A 48 -8.63 -10.51 -22.66
C ARG A 48 -7.83 -9.28 -23.09
N THR A 49 -7.25 -8.54 -22.13
CA THR A 49 -6.42 -7.36 -22.42
C THR A 49 -5.21 -7.71 -23.28
N ALA A 50 -4.51 -8.80 -22.98
CA ALA A 50 -3.37 -9.27 -23.76
C ALA A 50 -3.75 -9.62 -25.21
N ARG A 51 -4.94 -10.23 -25.41
CA ARG A 51 -5.49 -10.50 -26.75
C ARG A 51 -5.85 -9.22 -27.49
N TYR A 52 -6.53 -8.29 -26.83
CA TYR A 52 -6.91 -7.01 -27.42
C TYR A 52 -5.68 -6.18 -27.85
N ALA A 53 -4.61 -6.21 -27.05
CA ALA A 53 -3.34 -5.58 -27.37
C ALA A 53 -2.50 -6.33 -28.43
N GLY A 54 -3.03 -7.39 -29.05
CA GLY A 54 -2.33 -8.19 -30.06
C GLY A 54 -1.15 -9.02 -29.53
N ALA A 55 -1.06 -9.20 -28.21
CA ALA A 55 0.06 -9.87 -27.56
C ALA A 55 -0.39 -10.98 -26.57
N PRO A 56 -1.20 -11.97 -27.00
CA PRO A 56 -1.72 -13.03 -26.13
C PRO A 56 -0.60 -13.86 -25.45
N GLN A 57 0.59 -13.92 -26.05
CA GLN A 57 1.79 -14.55 -25.49
C GLN A 57 2.38 -13.80 -24.29
N LYS A 58 1.85 -12.64 -23.89
CA LYS A 58 2.24 -12.00 -22.63
C LYS A 58 1.51 -12.59 -21.43
N TYR A 59 0.36 -13.22 -21.64
CA TYR A 59 -0.39 -13.88 -20.58
C TYR A 59 0.26 -15.20 -20.16
N HIS A 60 0.29 -15.45 -18.85
CA HIS A 60 0.83 -16.67 -18.26
C HIS A 60 -0.03 -17.14 -17.09
N ALA A 61 -0.83 -18.19 -17.32
CA ALA A 61 -1.84 -18.67 -16.37
C ALA A 61 -1.27 -19.01 -14.98
N THR A 62 -0.19 -19.81 -14.92
CA THR A 62 0.41 -20.20 -13.62
C THR A 62 0.93 -19.00 -12.85
N MET A 63 1.69 -18.10 -13.48
CA MET A 63 2.19 -16.89 -12.81
C MET A 63 1.06 -15.99 -12.31
N SER A 64 0.05 -15.71 -13.14
CA SER A 64 -1.09 -14.87 -12.73
C SER A 64 -1.83 -15.45 -11.53
N ARG A 65 -2.10 -16.77 -11.53
CA ARG A 65 -2.74 -17.44 -10.39
C ARG A 65 -1.85 -17.42 -9.14
N ALA A 66 -0.56 -17.72 -9.29
CA ALA A 66 0.38 -17.72 -8.17
C ALA A 66 0.47 -16.35 -7.47
N TRP A 67 0.46 -15.26 -8.25
CA TRP A 67 0.43 -13.91 -7.70
C TRP A 67 -0.86 -13.61 -6.93
N VAL A 68 -2.02 -14.01 -7.45
CA VAL A 68 -3.29 -13.82 -6.74
C VAL A 68 -3.32 -14.60 -5.43
N GLU A 69 -2.85 -15.86 -5.42
CA GLU A 69 -2.84 -16.65 -4.19
C GLU A 69 -1.87 -16.06 -3.14
N LEU A 70 -0.67 -15.59 -3.56
CA LEU A 70 0.29 -14.94 -2.65
C LEU A 70 -0.28 -13.65 -2.06
N VAL A 71 -0.82 -12.78 -2.90
CA VAL A 71 -1.41 -11.51 -2.44
C VAL A 71 -2.61 -11.78 -1.54
N GLY A 72 -3.44 -12.76 -1.87
CA GLY A 72 -4.60 -13.10 -1.07
C GLY A 72 -4.25 -13.63 0.32
N HIS A 73 -3.22 -14.47 0.42
CA HIS A 73 -2.73 -14.94 1.72
C HIS A 73 -2.30 -13.79 2.64
N HIS A 74 -1.56 -12.81 2.11
CA HIS A 74 -1.11 -11.65 2.89
C HIS A 74 -2.27 -10.69 3.20
N ALA A 75 -3.18 -10.45 2.26
CA ALA A 75 -4.32 -9.56 2.46
C ALA A 75 -5.31 -10.12 3.51
N GLU A 76 -5.55 -11.44 3.49
CA GLU A 76 -6.37 -12.12 4.49
C GLU A 76 -5.70 -12.14 5.88
N ALA A 77 -4.37 -12.32 5.93
CA ALA A 77 -3.61 -12.26 7.17
C ALA A 77 -3.64 -10.85 7.80
N ASP A 78 -3.46 -9.80 7.00
CA ASP A 78 -3.55 -8.41 7.47
C ASP A 78 -4.95 -8.07 8.00
N ALA A 79 -6.00 -8.50 7.30
CA ALA A 79 -7.38 -8.28 7.76
C ALA A 79 -7.68 -8.99 9.09
N ALA A 80 -7.10 -10.17 9.30
CA ALA A 80 -7.21 -10.91 10.57
C ALA A 80 -6.38 -10.28 11.70
N ASN A 81 -5.26 -9.62 11.39
CA ASN A 81 -4.43 -8.94 12.38
C ASN A 81 -4.98 -7.56 12.78
N GLY A 82 -5.53 -6.81 11.83
CA GLY A 82 -6.12 -5.48 12.09
C GLY A 82 -7.42 -5.50 12.91
N THR A 83 -8.11 -6.64 12.97
CA THR A 83 -9.31 -6.81 13.82
C THR A 83 -8.97 -7.08 15.30
N ALA A 84 -7.71 -7.39 15.63
CA ALA A 84 -7.30 -7.73 16.99
C ALA A 84 -6.86 -6.52 17.83
N GLU A 85 -6.62 -5.35 17.23
CA GLU A 85 -6.03 -4.18 17.94
C GLU A 85 -7.05 -3.08 18.31
N ASP A 86 -8.34 -3.23 17.94
CA ASP A 86 -9.43 -2.27 18.22
C ASP A 86 -10.23 -2.60 19.50
N GLY A 87 -9.56 -3.14 20.53
CA GLY A 87 -10.28 -3.80 21.64
C GLY A 87 -9.57 -3.85 22.98
N THR A 88 -8.93 -2.76 23.44
CA THR A 88 -8.72 -2.50 24.88
C THR A 88 -8.27 -1.06 25.10
N ALA A 89 -9.21 -0.13 25.25
CA ALA A 89 -9.01 1.01 26.13
C ALA A 89 -9.86 0.73 27.37
N GLU A 90 -9.21 0.13 28.38
CA GLU A 90 -9.80 -0.06 29.69
C GLU A 90 -10.04 1.32 30.31
N ASP A 91 -11.32 1.60 30.53
CA ASP A 91 -11.82 2.68 31.38
C ASP A 91 -11.17 2.56 32.77
N SER A 92 -10.23 3.46 33.05
CA SER A 92 -9.80 3.77 34.41
C SER A 92 -10.16 5.22 34.67
N SER A 93 -11.42 5.39 35.03
CA SER A 93 -11.87 6.52 35.84
C SER A 93 -11.26 6.38 37.23
N GLU A 94 -10.28 7.22 37.56
CA GLU A 94 -9.97 7.53 38.95
C GLU A 94 -10.03 9.05 39.15
N THR A 95 -11.01 9.42 39.96
CA THR A 95 -11.38 10.77 40.39
C THR A 95 -10.52 11.14 41.59
N ASP A 96 -9.94 12.34 41.64
CA ASP A 96 -9.48 12.92 42.89
C ASP A 96 -9.96 14.40 43.02
N PRO A 97 -10.62 14.78 44.14
CA PRO A 97 -11.13 16.12 44.39
C PRO A 97 -10.13 16.99 45.16
N GLY A 98 -10.09 18.30 44.85
CA GLY A 98 -9.11 19.23 45.39
C GLY A 98 -9.21 19.62 46.88
N GLY A 99 -8.14 20.26 47.38
CA GLY A 99 -8.12 21.07 48.61
C GLY A 99 -6.70 21.62 48.96
N PRO A 100 -6.55 22.78 49.65
CA PRO A 100 -5.52 23.79 49.35
C PRO A 100 -4.52 24.18 50.47
N ALA A 101 -3.63 25.15 50.14
CA ALA A 101 -2.82 26.05 50.99
C ALA A 101 -1.50 25.45 51.58
N ASP A 102 -0.38 26.14 51.81
CA ASP A 102 0.02 27.55 51.95
C ASP A 102 1.56 27.67 51.78
N ARG A 103 2.00 28.79 51.19
CA ARG A 103 3.12 29.71 51.55
C ARG A 103 4.61 29.34 51.63
N ASP A 104 5.36 30.41 51.29
CA ASP A 104 6.72 30.84 51.66
C ASP A 104 7.87 30.13 50.92
N GLY A 105 8.78 30.78 50.18
CA GLY A 105 9.16 32.18 50.03
C GLY A 105 10.69 32.24 50.04
N ASP A 106 11.36 32.59 48.93
CA ASP A 106 12.76 33.06 48.99
C ASP A 106 13.17 33.91 47.77
N ARG A 107 14.04 34.89 48.03
CA ARG A 107 14.47 36.00 47.16
C ARG A 107 15.91 35.80 46.68
N GLY A 108 16.23 36.32 45.49
CA GLY A 108 17.61 36.62 45.03
C GLY A 108 17.71 36.58 43.50
N ARG A 109 17.62 37.66 42.73
CA ARG A 109 18.51 38.83 42.47
C ARG A 109 19.73 38.55 41.57
N ASP A 110 19.91 39.47 40.60
CA ASP A 110 21.11 39.84 39.82
C ASP A 110 21.45 39.00 38.56
N GLY A 111 21.19 39.55 37.35
CA GLY A 111 22.22 40.06 36.42
C GLY A 111 22.19 39.16 35.16
N ASP A 112 22.40 39.53 33.91
CA ASP A 112 23.22 40.57 33.28
C ASP A 112 22.76 40.76 31.81
N ARG A 113 23.06 41.92 31.24
CA ARG A 113 22.61 42.40 29.92
C ARG A 113 23.59 41.96 28.82
N GLY A 114 23.13 41.16 27.87
CA GLY A 114 23.83 40.91 26.60
C GLY A 114 23.14 41.59 25.42
N ARG A 115 23.59 42.80 25.05
CA ARG A 115 23.23 43.47 23.79
C ARG A 115 24.14 42.93 22.68
N ASN A 116 23.58 42.42 21.58
CA ASN A 116 24.32 42.27 20.33
C ASN A 116 23.76 43.20 19.26
N ARG A 117 24.70 43.88 18.64
CA ARG A 117 24.61 45.08 17.81
C ARG A 117 24.69 44.69 16.33
N ASP A 118 23.98 45.48 15.54
CA ASP A 118 24.08 45.67 14.09
C ASP A 118 25.50 45.64 13.52
N GLU A 119 25.65 45.08 12.30
CA GLU A 119 26.36 45.64 11.13
C GLU A 119 25.74 45.01 9.85
N GLY A 120 25.11 45.78 8.95
CA GLY A 120 25.65 46.26 7.66
C GLY A 120 25.32 45.29 6.50
N GLY A 121 24.87 45.62 5.28
CA GLY A 121 24.77 46.85 4.49
C GLY A 121 25.03 46.51 3.01
N GLY A 122 24.19 47.00 2.07
CA GLY A 122 24.36 46.95 0.60
C GLY A 122 23.23 46.18 -0.11
N GLY A 123 22.52 46.67 -1.13
CA GLY A 123 22.66 47.84 -2.01
C GLY A 123 22.68 47.36 -3.47
N ASP A 124 21.58 47.53 -4.22
CA ASP A 124 21.44 47.70 -5.70
C ASP A 124 19.92 47.72 -5.96
N GLY A 125 19.26 48.61 -6.73
CA GLY A 125 19.61 49.14 -8.04
C GLY A 125 18.65 48.53 -9.08
N GLY A 126 17.82 49.35 -9.74
CA GLY A 126 17.26 49.02 -11.06
C GLY A 126 15.77 48.65 -11.16
N GLU A 127 15.05 49.51 -11.88
CA GLU A 127 13.72 49.33 -12.46
C GLU A 127 13.66 48.16 -13.46
N ASP A 128 12.50 47.50 -13.63
CA ASP A 128 11.80 47.42 -14.93
C ASP A 128 10.58 46.48 -14.89
N ARG A 129 9.43 47.07 -15.25
CA ARG A 129 8.27 46.56 -15.98
C ARG A 129 8.22 45.04 -16.26
N ASN A 130 7.23 44.35 -15.70
CA ASN A 130 6.42 43.47 -16.55
C ASN A 130 4.98 43.28 -16.08
N ARG A 131 4.11 43.35 -17.08
CA ARG A 131 2.69 43.03 -17.11
C ARG A 131 2.52 41.51 -17.22
N ASP A 132 1.28 41.07 -17.03
CA ASP A 132 0.69 39.79 -17.46
C ASP A 132 0.61 38.61 -16.47
N GLU A 133 -0.65 38.39 -16.07
CA GLU A 133 -1.39 37.12 -16.04
C GLU A 133 -1.08 36.03 -15.01
N GLY A 134 -2.16 35.58 -14.35
CA GLY A 134 -2.26 34.23 -13.78
C GLY A 134 -2.83 34.18 -12.37
N GLY A 135 -4.15 34.05 -12.26
CA GLY A 135 -4.85 33.86 -10.99
C GLY A 135 -4.33 32.63 -10.24
N GLY A 136 -3.76 32.85 -9.06
CA GLY A 136 -3.50 31.81 -8.07
C GLY A 136 -4.81 31.50 -7.34
N GLY A 137 -5.53 30.49 -7.83
CA GLY A 137 -6.62 29.89 -7.08
C GLY A 137 -6.06 29.17 -5.86
N ASP A 138 -6.33 29.73 -4.69
CA ASP A 138 -6.33 29.10 -3.37
C ASP A 138 -7.28 27.89 -3.36
N GLY A 139 -6.83 26.81 -3.99
CA GLY A 139 -7.42 25.48 -3.87
C GLY A 139 -7.08 24.87 -2.52
N GLY A 140 -7.69 25.38 -1.45
CA GLY A 140 -7.84 24.67 -0.18
C GLY A 140 -8.67 23.41 -0.42
N GLY A 141 -8.00 22.35 -0.85
CA GLY A 141 -8.57 21.03 -1.02
C GLY A 141 -8.79 20.36 0.34
N ASP A 142 -9.86 20.74 1.02
CA ASP A 142 -10.58 19.83 1.91
C ASP A 142 -11.14 18.68 1.06
N ARG A 143 -10.39 17.57 0.98
CA ARG A 143 -10.82 16.22 0.58
C ARG A 143 -9.79 15.26 1.17
N GLY A 144 -10.08 14.31 2.03
CA GLY A 144 -11.35 13.76 2.49
C GLY A 144 -10.98 12.41 3.10
N GLY A 145 -11.63 12.05 4.21
CA GLY A 145 -11.69 10.71 4.80
C GLY A 145 -10.37 9.94 4.82
N GLY A 146 -9.71 9.91 5.98
CA GLY A 146 -8.77 8.83 6.28
C GLY A 146 -9.49 7.49 6.17
N GLU A 147 -9.41 6.85 4.99
CA GLU A 147 -9.35 5.40 4.94
C GLU A 147 -8.16 5.07 5.82
N ALA A 148 -8.44 4.51 7.00
CA ALA A 148 -7.43 4.17 8.00
C ALA A 148 -6.19 3.64 7.28
N ASP A 149 -5.01 4.22 7.52
CA ASP A 149 -3.81 3.98 6.69
C ASP A 149 -3.56 2.47 6.43
N GLY A 150 -4.00 1.59 7.33
CA GLY A 150 -3.98 0.13 7.18
C GLY A 150 -4.76 -0.47 6.00
N ASP A 151 -5.73 0.25 5.44
CA ASP A 151 -6.67 -0.20 4.40
C ASP A 151 -6.27 0.22 2.99
N THR A 152 -5.14 0.93 2.84
CA THR A 152 -4.60 1.36 1.56
C THR A 152 -3.66 0.32 0.94
N PHE A 153 -3.51 0.36 -0.39
CA PHE A 153 -2.52 -0.49 -1.06
C PHE A 153 -1.09 -0.15 -0.66
N ASP A 154 -0.78 1.14 -0.42
CA ASP A 154 0.58 1.56 -0.10
C ASP A 154 1.02 1.02 1.26
N ALA A 155 0.18 1.07 2.28
CA ALA A 155 0.48 0.47 3.57
C ALA A 155 0.59 -1.07 3.50
N PHE A 156 -0.26 -1.72 2.70
CA PHE A 156 -0.13 -3.15 2.42
C PHE A 156 1.22 -3.48 1.75
N ALA A 157 1.63 -2.68 0.77
CA ALA A 157 2.87 -2.88 0.04
C ALA A 157 4.11 -2.61 0.91
N GLU A 158 4.02 -1.69 1.87
CA GLU A 158 5.06 -1.42 2.87
C GLU A 158 5.23 -2.57 3.87
N ARG A 159 4.13 -3.20 4.31
CA ARG A 159 4.17 -4.40 5.17
C ARG A 159 4.68 -5.63 4.44
N HIS A 160 4.40 -5.74 3.14
CA HIS A 160 4.71 -6.92 2.33
C HIS A 160 5.59 -6.58 1.11
N PRO A 161 6.81 -6.03 1.30
CA PRO A 161 7.65 -5.55 0.20
C PRO A 161 8.11 -6.67 -0.74
N ALA A 162 8.13 -7.92 -0.24
CA ALA A 162 8.44 -9.09 -1.06
C ALA A 162 7.45 -9.27 -2.23
N LEU A 163 6.19 -8.83 -2.09
CA LEU A 163 5.19 -8.93 -3.15
C LEU A 163 5.48 -7.98 -4.33
N LEU A 164 6.30 -6.95 -4.13
CA LEU A 164 6.76 -6.05 -5.19
C LEU A 164 8.03 -6.56 -5.90
N ASP A 165 8.63 -7.64 -5.42
CA ASP A 165 9.77 -8.26 -6.09
C ASP A 165 9.28 -9.30 -7.12
N LYS A 166 9.49 -9.00 -8.40
CA LYS A 166 9.20 -9.92 -9.52
C LYS A 166 9.86 -11.29 -9.36
N ARG A 167 10.93 -11.38 -8.58
CA ARG A 167 11.69 -12.62 -8.33
C ARG A 167 11.07 -13.47 -7.23
N LEU A 168 10.03 -13.02 -6.53
CA LEU A 168 9.39 -13.77 -5.44
C LEU A 168 8.99 -15.18 -5.88
N LEU A 169 8.41 -15.33 -7.08
CA LEU A 169 8.00 -16.64 -7.60
C LEU A 169 9.17 -17.63 -7.76
N SER A 170 10.41 -17.15 -7.90
CA SER A 170 11.59 -18.03 -7.98
C SER A 170 11.87 -18.79 -6.68
N ARG A 171 11.28 -18.38 -5.55
CA ARG A 171 11.36 -19.14 -4.29
C ARG A 171 10.53 -20.42 -4.34
N PHE A 172 9.44 -20.42 -5.11
CA PHE A 172 8.46 -21.49 -5.20
C PHE A 172 8.59 -22.32 -6.49
N TYR A 173 9.07 -21.70 -7.56
CA TYR A 173 9.21 -22.32 -8.88
C TYR A 173 10.64 -22.33 -9.41
N HIS A 174 11.03 -23.39 -10.11
CA HIS A 174 12.15 -23.34 -11.04
C HIS A 174 11.77 -22.58 -12.31
N SER A 175 12.73 -21.85 -12.89
CA SER A 175 12.54 -21.16 -14.17
C SER A 175 12.15 -22.12 -15.29
N SER A 176 12.69 -23.35 -15.29
CA SER A 176 12.34 -24.41 -16.25
C SER A 176 10.87 -24.81 -16.16
N THR A 177 10.30 -24.86 -14.96
CA THR A 177 8.90 -25.20 -14.72
C THR A 177 7.96 -24.11 -15.23
N LEU A 178 8.28 -22.83 -14.99
CA LEU A 178 7.52 -21.71 -15.55
C LEU A 178 7.70 -21.58 -17.07
N ALA A 179 8.83 -22.03 -17.63
CA ALA A 179 9.04 -22.02 -19.08
C ALA A 179 8.18 -23.05 -19.84
N LEU A 180 7.55 -24.00 -19.15
CA LEU A 180 6.75 -25.04 -19.80
C LEU A 180 5.51 -24.45 -20.51
N PRO A 181 5.17 -24.90 -21.73
CA PRO A 181 3.97 -24.45 -22.43
C PRO A 181 2.69 -24.62 -21.60
N ARG A 182 2.56 -25.73 -20.86
CA ARG A 182 1.42 -25.99 -19.97
C ARG A 182 1.29 -24.99 -18.83
N ALA A 183 2.40 -24.42 -18.33
CA ALA A 183 2.37 -23.42 -17.26
C ALA A 183 1.79 -22.08 -17.77
N ARG A 184 1.95 -21.81 -19.07
CA ARG A 184 1.40 -20.62 -19.70
C ARG A 184 -0.10 -20.71 -19.92
N THR A 185 -0.63 -21.90 -20.19
CA THR A 185 -2.05 -22.13 -20.52
C THR A 185 -2.88 -22.67 -19.36
N GLY A 186 -2.26 -23.26 -18.35
CA GLY A 186 -2.93 -23.86 -17.19
C GLY A 186 -2.14 -23.67 -15.90
N TRP A 187 -2.63 -24.33 -14.85
CA TRP A 187 -1.98 -24.35 -13.53
C TRP A 187 -0.94 -25.47 -13.45
N VAL A 188 0.24 -25.13 -12.97
CA VAL A 188 1.30 -26.07 -12.56
C VAL A 188 1.64 -25.76 -11.11
N THR A 189 1.73 -26.78 -10.28
CA THR A 189 2.06 -26.61 -8.85
C THR A 189 3.51 -26.16 -8.66
N PRO A 190 3.82 -25.41 -7.57
CA PRO A 190 5.19 -25.10 -7.18
C PRO A 190 6.07 -26.36 -7.06
N ASP A 191 7.32 -26.26 -7.50
CA ASP A 191 8.27 -27.38 -7.55
C ASP A 191 9.58 -27.15 -6.77
N ARG A 192 9.80 -25.95 -6.21
CA ARG A 192 10.91 -25.68 -5.27
C ARG A 192 10.48 -25.73 -3.81
N ALA A 193 9.36 -25.10 -3.51
CA ALA A 193 8.76 -25.07 -2.19
C ALA A 193 7.24 -24.91 -2.34
N PRO A 194 6.43 -25.57 -1.50
CA PRO A 194 5.00 -25.33 -1.48
C PRO A 194 4.71 -23.90 -1.02
N PHE A 195 3.51 -23.40 -1.33
CA PHE A 195 3.07 -22.13 -0.75
C PHE A 195 2.82 -22.25 0.75
N PRO A 196 2.95 -21.16 1.53
CA PRO A 196 2.78 -21.18 2.99
C PRO A 196 1.43 -21.74 3.48
N TRP A 197 0.36 -21.58 2.68
CA TRP A 197 -0.97 -22.11 3.02
C TRP A 197 -1.23 -23.54 2.49
N ALA A 198 -0.32 -24.12 1.70
CA ALA A 198 -0.51 -25.46 1.16
C ALA A 198 -0.49 -26.55 2.26
N ASP A 199 0.16 -26.27 3.40
CA ASP A 199 0.18 -27.14 4.58
C ASP A 199 -1.17 -27.18 5.33
N ARG A 200 -2.12 -26.29 5.00
CA ARG A 200 -3.46 -26.26 5.60
C ARG A 200 -4.47 -27.20 4.93
N ARG A 201 -4.03 -28.09 4.03
CA ARG A 201 -4.93 -29.10 3.46
C ARG A 201 -5.35 -30.07 4.56
N PRO A 202 -6.66 -30.26 4.84
CA PRO A 202 -7.08 -31.32 5.75
C PRO A 202 -6.53 -32.67 5.24
N PRO A 203 -6.07 -33.57 6.13
CA PRO A 203 -5.57 -34.86 5.70
C PRO A 203 -6.63 -35.55 4.85
N ALA A 204 -6.22 -36.15 3.72
CA ALA A 204 -7.13 -36.94 2.90
C ALA A 204 -7.81 -38.01 3.78
N PRO A 205 -9.11 -38.30 3.58
CA PRO A 205 -9.74 -39.39 4.32
C PRO A 205 -8.98 -40.68 4.05
N ARG A 206 -8.64 -41.38 5.14
CA ARG A 206 -7.95 -42.67 5.13
C ARG A 206 -8.83 -43.77 4.55
#